data_AF-A0A3E4UAH2-F1
#
_entry.id   AF-A0A3E4UAH2-F1
#
_cell.length_a   1.000
_cell.length_b   1.000
_cell.length_c   1.000
_cell.angle_alpha   90.00
_cell.angle_beta   90.00
_cell.angle_gamma   90.00
#
_symmetry.space_group_name_H-M   'P 1'
#
loop_
_entity.id
_entity.type
_entity.pdbx_description
1 polymer ?
#
loop_
_entity_poly.entity_id
_entity_poly.type
_entity_poly.pdbx_seq_one_letter_code
_entity_poly.pdbx_strand_id
1 'polypeptide(L)'
;MKKTAVNFLLLLFAALVMALAIWGPEAISGYRDKSVLNEIHVKDGEGEGEGYRYSLSRSDKLFILAEALNSQTLPESEPYAGERQEASGEAYGETAGTYAFIVNHRGPSDREIKEEELFGVVNEGLETLKELGILPDSVREADRSAYDAVLYSAIDVLEPRNNVAVWKVSLSNIQKNNDRGNRLIDAYIDADDGKLYEFYVRTERTWADMDPDEIAGKWSGYLGLEAPQPYEANNPLMEMTPYFKKYVFPGTGKGNTTATVGYYDGIQELFVKISR
;
A
#
# COMPACT_ATOMS: atom_id res chain seq x y z
N MET A 1 -59.35 -29.38 -66.59
CA MET A 1 -57.96 -29.78 -66.27
C MET A 1 -57.12 -28.69 -65.59
N LYS A 2 -57.45 -27.38 -65.69
CA LYS A 2 -56.62 -26.29 -65.10
C LYS A 2 -56.72 -26.11 -63.57
N LYS A 3 -57.86 -26.41 -62.93
CA LYS A 3 -58.04 -26.19 -61.47
C LYS A 3 -57.30 -27.21 -60.60
N THR A 4 -57.24 -28.47 -61.03
CA THR A 4 -56.54 -29.54 -60.31
C THR A 4 -55.03 -29.36 -60.29
N ALA A 5 -54.44 -28.85 -61.38
CA ALA A 5 -53.01 -28.53 -61.44
C ALA A 5 -52.61 -27.38 -60.50
N VAL A 6 -53.46 -26.35 -60.37
CA VAL A 6 -53.22 -25.22 -59.47
C VAL A 6 -53.35 -25.63 -58.00
N ASN A 7 -54.33 -26.47 -57.65
CA ASN A 7 -54.45 -27.00 -56.29
C ASN A 7 -53.27 -27.90 -55.91
N PHE A 8 -52.73 -28.67 -56.86
CA PHE A 8 -51.56 -29.50 -56.62
C PHE A 8 -50.30 -28.64 -56.42
N LEU A 9 -50.16 -27.56 -57.18
CA LEU A 9 -49.06 -26.59 -57.02
C LEU A 9 -49.14 -25.88 -55.66
N LEU A 10 -50.34 -25.49 -55.23
CA LEU A 10 -50.56 -24.87 -53.92
C LEU A 10 -50.26 -25.83 -52.76
N LEU A 11 -50.59 -27.12 -52.90
CA LEU A 11 -50.22 -28.15 -51.92
C LEU A 11 -48.72 -28.37 -51.84
N LEU A 12 -48.04 -28.42 -52.99
CA LEU A 12 -46.57 -28.49 -53.05
C LEU A 12 -45.92 -27.27 -52.42
N PHE A 13 -46.46 -26.08 -52.67
CA PHE A 13 -45.98 -24.84 -52.07
C PHE A 13 -46.19 -24.83 -50.55
N ALA A 14 -47.36 -25.27 -50.07
CA ALA A 14 -47.63 -25.38 -48.64
C ALA A 14 -46.70 -26.39 -47.95
N ALA A 15 -46.43 -27.54 -48.58
CA ALA A 15 -45.49 -28.53 -48.08
C ALA A 15 -44.05 -27.98 -48.03
N LEU A 16 -43.64 -27.22 -49.05
CA LEU A 16 -42.34 -26.56 -49.10
C LEU A 16 -42.19 -25.51 -47.98
N VAL A 17 -43.22 -24.70 -47.74
CA VAL A 17 -43.22 -23.70 -46.66
C VAL A 17 -43.15 -24.38 -45.29
N MET A 18 -43.88 -25.48 -45.07
CA MET A 18 -43.76 -26.25 -43.82
C MET A 18 -42.36 -26.85 -43.65
N ALA A 19 -41.77 -27.41 -44.71
CA ALA A 19 -40.42 -27.97 -44.65
C ALA A 19 -39.37 -26.88 -44.31
N LEU A 20 -39.49 -25.69 -44.92
CA LEU A 20 -38.62 -24.54 -44.62
C LEU A 20 -38.84 -23.97 -43.22
N ALA A 21 -40.07 -24.02 -42.69
CA ALA A 21 -40.37 -23.57 -41.33
C ALA A 21 -39.84 -24.52 -40.24
N ILE A 22 -39.79 -25.82 -40.53
CA ILE A 22 -39.24 -26.83 -39.62
C ILE A 22 -37.70 -26.82 -39.66
N TRP A 23 -37.10 -26.74 -40.85
CA TRP A 23 -35.64 -26.81 -41.03
C TRP A 23 -34.93 -25.46 -40.84
N GLY A 24 -35.62 -24.34 -41.10
CA GLY A 24 -35.06 -22.99 -41.06
C GLY A 24 -34.46 -22.60 -39.69
N PRO A 25 -35.19 -22.78 -38.57
CA PRO A 25 -34.68 -22.42 -37.25
C PRO A 25 -33.42 -23.19 -36.85
N GLU A 26 -33.37 -24.49 -37.12
CA GLU A 26 -32.21 -25.36 -36.80
C GLU A 26 -30.98 -25.04 -37.66
N ALA A 27 -31.18 -24.79 -38.97
CA ALA A 27 -30.08 -24.43 -39.87
C ALA A 27 -29.50 -23.04 -39.54
N ILE A 28 -30.34 -22.07 -39.18
CA ILE A 28 -29.92 -20.72 -38.80
C ILE A 28 -29.23 -20.72 -37.43
N SER A 29 -29.70 -21.54 -36.48
CA SER A 29 -29.05 -21.70 -35.17
C SER A 29 -27.65 -22.30 -35.31
N GLY A 30 -27.50 -23.39 -36.08
CA GLY A 30 -26.20 -24.02 -36.30
C GLY A 30 -25.20 -23.16 -37.08
N TYR A 31 -25.67 -22.24 -37.93
CA TYR A 31 -24.82 -21.28 -38.65
C TYR A 31 -24.34 -20.15 -37.72
N ARG A 32 -25.21 -19.65 -36.82
CA ARG A 32 -24.82 -18.65 -35.81
C ARG A 32 -23.86 -19.21 -34.75
N ASP A 33 -24.05 -20.47 -34.34
CA ASP A 33 -23.19 -21.12 -33.35
C ASP A 33 -21.74 -21.24 -33.81
N LYS A 34 -21.51 -21.45 -35.11
CA LYS A 34 -20.14 -21.52 -35.68
C LYS A 34 -19.40 -20.17 -35.69
N SER A 35 -20.12 -19.05 -35.61
CA SER A 35 -19.51 -17.72 -35.55
C SER A 35 -19.24 -17.22 -34.14
N VAL A 36 -19.82 -17.86 -33.11
CA VAL A 36 -19.75 -17.35 -31.72
C VAL A 36 -18.92 -18.26 -30.80
N LEU A 37 -18.80 -19.56 -31.09
CA LEU A 37 -18.21 -20.52 -30.15
C LEU A 37 -16.76 -20.93 -30.42
N ASN A 38 -16.00 -20.18 -31.23
CA ASN A 38 -14.56 -20.44 -31.41
C ASN A 38 -13.70 -19.19 -31.65
N GLU A 39 -14.28 -17.99 -31.52
CA GLU A 39 -13.51 -16.75 -31.42
C GLU A 39 -13.48 -16.35 -29.95
N ILE A 40 -12.27 -16.36 -29.36
CA ILE A 40 -12.03 -15.62 -28.13
C ILE A 40 -12.20 -14.16 -28.51
N HIS A 41 -13.38 -13.59 -28.28
CA HIS A 41 -13.54 -12.15 -28.22
C HIS A 41 -12.76 -11.67 -26.99
N VAL A 42 -11.46 -11.45 -27.18
CA VAL A 42 -10.72 -10.50 -26.35
C VAL A 42 -11.35 -9.16 -26.69
N LYS A 43 -12.42 -8.81 -25.98
CA LYS A 43 -12.58 -7.42 -25.61
C LYS A 43 -11.35 -7.16 -24.76
N ASP A 44 -10.39 -6.43 -25.33
CA ASP A 44 -9.61 -5.53 -24.51
C ASP A 44 -10.67 -4.82 -23.68
N GLY A 45 -10.73 -5.15 -22.38
CA GLY A 45 -11.54 -4.38 -21.46
C GLY A 45 -11.19 -2.94 -21.78
N GLU A 46 -12.19 -2.09 -22.02
CA GLU A 46 -11.99 -0.65 -22.15
C GLU A 46 -10.95 -0.29 -21.09
N GLY A 47 -9.71 -0.08 -21.54
CA GLY A 47 -8.59 0.09 -20.63
C GLY A 47 -9.03 1.25 -19.77
N GLU A 48 -9.18 1.00 -18.46
CA GLU A 48 -9.73 1.91 -17.46
C GLU A 48 -9.57 3.33 -17.96
N GLY A 49 -10.66 3.88 -18.51
CA GLY A 49 -10.61 4.96 -19.51
C GLY A 49 -9.61 6.00 -19.06
N GLU A 50 -8.57 6.24 -19.88
CA GLU A 50 -7.40 7.10 -19.62
C GLU A 50 -7.62 8.10 -18.48
N GLY A 51 -7.56 7.56 -17.26
CA GLY A 51 -7.70 8.36 -16.07
C GLY A 51 -6.39 9.09 -15.96
N TYR A 52 -6.43 10.39 -15.67
CA TYR A 52 -5.24 11.11 -15.24
C TYR A 52 -4.61 10.29 -14.10
N ARG A 53 -3.57 9.52 -14.40
CA ARG A 53 -2.73 8.87 -13.40
C ARG A 53 -1.98 10.00 -12.73
N TYR A 54 -2.57 10.55 -11.68
CA TYR A 54 -1.90 11.50 -10.82
C TYR A 54 -0.63 10.80 -10.32
N SER A 55 0.52 11.32 -10.73
CA SER A 55 1.76 10.99 -10.04
C SER A 55 1.59 11.55 -8.63
N LEU A 56 1.42 10.67 -7.65
CA LEU A 56 1.29 11.07 -6.25
C LEU A 56 2.53 11.87 -5.85
N SER A 57 2.32 13.01 -5.21
CA SER A 57 3.42 13.72 -4.56
C SER A 57 3.95 12.89 -3.39
N ARG A 58 5.18 13.16 -2.94
CA ARG A 58 5.76 12.47 -1.79
C ARG A 58 4.95 12.68 -0.52
N SER A 59 4.38 13.88 -0.34
CA SER A 59 3.45 14.17 0.75
C SER A 59 2.16 13.38 0.64
N ASP A 60 1.60 13.20 -0.56
CA ASP A 60 0.37 12.40 -0.75
C ASP A 60 0.64 10.92 -0.49
N LYS A 61 1.81 10.41 -0.90
CA LYS A 61 2.22 9.03 -0.59
C LYS A 61 2.30 8.80 0.93
N LEU A 62 2.98 9.70 1.64
CA LEU A 62 3.11 9.63 3.09
C LEU A 62 1.75 9.71 3.78
N PHE A 63 0.85 10.57 3.29
CA PHE A 63 -0.51 10.72 3.81
C PHE A 63 -1.36 9.45 3.64
N ILE A 64 -1.38 8.87 2.43
CA ILE A 64 -2.12 7.63 2.16
C ILE A 64 -1.62 6.50 3.05
N LEU A 65 -0.29 6.38 3.22
CA LEU A 65 0.27 5.39 4.11
C LEU A 65 -0.16 5.63 5.56
N ALA A 66 -0.05 6.86 6.08
CA ALA A 66 -0.44 7.19 7.45
C ALA A 66 -1.92 6.85 7.72
N GLU A 67 -2.83 7.22 6.82
CA GLU A 67 -4.25 6.85 6.92
C GLU A 67 -4.46 5.33 6.86
N ALA A 68 -3.77 4.63 5.95
CA ALA A 68 -3.86 3.18 5.82
C ALA A 68 -3.28 2.43 7.04
N LEU A 69 -2.25 2.98 7.69
CA LEU A 69 -1.71 2.46 8.94
C LEU A 69 -2.67 2.69 10.11
N ASN A 70 -3.33 3.85 10.16
CA ASN A 70 -4.30 4.18 11.19
C ASN A 70 -5.62 3.39 11.06
N SER A 71 -6.03 3.08 9.82
CA SER A 71 -7.25 2.31 9.54
C SER A 71 -7.10 0.80 9.78
N GLN A 72 -5.91 0.32 10.15
CA GLN A 72 -5.67 -1.10 10.39
C GLN A 72 -6.35 -1.58 11.67
N THR A 73 -7.36 -2.42 11.53
CA THR A 73 -7.77 -3.36 12.57
C THR A 73 -6.86 -4.58 12.54
N LEU A 74 -5.59 -4.45 12.97
CA LEU A 74 -4.69 -5.60 13.03
C LEU A 74 -5.07 -6.55 14.17
N PRO A 75 -4.89 -7.88 14.01
CA PRO A 75 -4.88 -8.82 15.13
C PRO A 75 -3.75 -8.46 16.11
N GLU A 76 -4.01 -8.55 17.41
CA GLU A 76 -3.10 -8.22 18.54
C GLU A 76 -1.78 -9.01 18.59
N SER A 77 -1.42 -9.77 17.54
CA SER A 77 -0.26 -10.66 17.51
C SER A 77 1.07 -10.00 17.13
N GLU A 78 1.08 -8.73 16.70
CA GLU A 78 2.35 -8.00 16.48
C GLU A 78 2.82 -7.35 17.80
N PRO A 79 4.11 -7.42 18.14
CA PRO A 79 4.61 -6.85 19.40
C PRO A 79 4.40 -5.33 19.53
N TYR A 80 4.18 -4.62 18.41
CA TYR A 80 3.87 -3.20 18.36
C TYR A 80 2.39 -2.90 18.02
N ALA A 81 1.53 -3.92 17.92
CA ALA A 81 0.09 -3.74 17.64
C ALA A 81 -0.61 -2.90 18.73
N GLY A 82 -0.14 -2.99 19.97
CA GLY A 82 -0.63 -2.18 21.09
C GLY A 82 -0.28 -0.69 20.99
N GLU A 83 0.71 -0.29 20.16
CA GLU A 83 1.12 1.12 20.02
C GLU A 83 0.27 1.90 19.01
N ARG A 84 -0.60 1.21 18.24
CA ARG A 84 -1.53 1.83 17.28
C ARG A 84 -2.88 2.17 17.89
N GLN A 85 -3.14 1.77 19.12
CA GLN A 85 -4.39 2.03 19.81
C GLN A 85 -4.16 3.01 20.94
N GLU A 86 -4.53 4.28 20.69
CA GLU A 86 -5.08 5.28 21.63
C GLU A 86 -4.82 6.71 21.13
N ALA A 87 -5.46 7.07 20.02
CA ALA A 87 -5.79 8.45 19.72
C ALA A 87 -7.30 8.56 19.54
N SER A 88 -8.05 8.56 20.64
CA SER A 88 -9.48 8.88 20.59
C SER A 88 -9.92 9.72 21.79
N GLY A 89 -9.43 10.95 21.82
CA GLY A 89 -10.20 12.08 22.31
C GLY A 89 -10.70 12.87 21.11
N GLU A 90 -11.98 12.68 20.76
CA GLU A 90 -12.76 13.50 19.80
C GLU A 90 -12.61 13.21 18.30
N ALA A 91 -13.34 12.21 17.80
CA ALA A 91 -14.24 12.33 16.65
C ALA A 91 -14.95 10.98 16.38
N TYR A 92 -16.17 10.84 16.88
CA TYR A 92 -17.11 9.88 16.29
C TYR A 92 -17.55 10.44 14.92
N GLY A 93 -16.99 9.91 13.83
CA GLY A 93 -17.42 10.22 12.46
C GLY A 93 -16.53 9.68 11.33
N GLU A 94 -17.00 8.63 10.63
CA GLU A 94 -16.87 8.44 9.18
C GLU A 94 -15.50 8.18 8.47
N THR A 95 -14.58 7.39 9.00
CA THR A 95 -13.38 6.94 8.20
C THR A 95 -13.14 5.43 8.11
N ALA A 96 -14.01 4.61 8.70
CA ALA A 96 -13.96 3.16 8.49
C ALA A 96 -14.49 2.81 7.08
N GLY A 97 -13.61 2.84 6.07
CA GLY A 97 -13.92 2.40 4.70
C GLY A 97 -13.17 3.11 3.57
N THR A 98 -12.40 4.16 3.87
CA THR A 98 -11.76 5.01 2.85
C THR A 98 -10.33 4.59 2.53
N TYR A 99 -9.61 4.03 3.50
CA TYR A 99 -8.23 3.58 3.33
C TYR A 99 -8.07 2.11 3.73
N ALA A 100 -7.14 1.42 3.08
CA ALA A 100 -6.83 0.02 3.37
C ALA A 100 -5.33 -0.27 3.24
N PHE A 101 -4.80 -1.12 4.11
CA PHE A 101 -3.43 -1.63 4.03
C PHE A 101 -3.47 -3.14 3.83
N ILE A 102 -3.16 -3.60 2.61
CA ILE A 102 -3.40 -4.98 2.19
C ILE A 102 -2.10 -5.62 1.71
N VAL A 103 -1.84 -6.86 2.11
CA VAL A 103 -0.69 -7.64 1.61
C VAL A 103 -0.82 -7.81 0.09
N ASN A 104 0.23 -7.43 -0.63
CA ASN A 104 0.29 -7.62 -2.07
C ASN A 104 0.80 -9.03 -2.41
N HIS A 105 -0.13 -9.95 -2.67
CA HIS A 105 0.20 -11.32 -3.07
C HIS A 105 0.69 -11.46 -4.52
N ARG A 106 0.59 -10.40 -5.34
CA ARG A 106 1.04 -10.44 -6.75
C ARG A 106 2.54 -10.21 -6.89
N GLY A 107 3.23 -9.87 -5.79
CA GLY A 107 4.64 -9.49 -5.81
C GLY A 107 4.85 -8.08 -6.38
N PRO A 108 6.10 -7.60 -6.37
CA PRO A 108 6.43 -6.28 -6.90
C PRO A 108 6.24 -6.24 -8.43
N SER A 109 5.73 -5.12 -8.93
CA SER A 109 5.67 -4.85 -10.37
C SER A 109 7.06 -4.51 -10.95
N ASP A 110 7.17 -4.37 -12.27
CA ASP A 110 8.44 -3.98 -12.93
C ASP A 110 8.98 -2.59 -12.50
N ARG A 111 8.15 -1.79 -11.83
CA ARG A 111 8.51 -0.46 -11.31
C ARG A 111 8.97 -0.48 -9.87
N GLU A 112 8.55 -1.49 -9.11
CA GLU A 112 8.78 -1.58 -7.67
C GLU A 112 10.07 -2.35 -7.40
N ILE A 113 10.75 -2.00 -6.31
CA ILE A 113 11.94 -2.68 -5.81
C ILE A 113 11.61 -4.15 -5.59
N LYS A 114 12.42 -5.01 -6.20
CA LYS A 114 12.28 -6.46 -6.08
C LYS A 114 12.81 -6.94 -4.73
N GLU A 115 12.32 -8.08 -4.27
CA GLU A 115 12.75 -8.65 -2.99
C GLU A 115 14.26 -8.93 -2.94
N GLU A 116 14.88 -9.25 -4.08
CA GLU A 116 16.33 -9.48 -4.19
C GLU A 116 17.16 -8.20 -3.99
N GLU A 117 16.60 -7.05 -4.35
CA GLU A 117 17.27 -5.75 -4.30
C GLU A 117 16.92 -4.99 -3.01
N LEU A 118 15.82 -5.36 -2.35
CA LEU A 118 15.26 -4.69 -1.18
C LEU A 118 16.30 -4.42 -0.09
N PHE A 119 17.07 -5.42 0.33
CA PHE A 119 18.04 -5.24 1.41
C PHE A 119 19.22 -4.36 1.01
N GLY A 120 19.58 -4.32 -0.27
CA GLY A 120 20.56 -3.35 -0.78
C GLY A 120 20.03 -1.92 -0.61
N VAL A 121 18.78 -1.68 -1.03
CA VAL A 121 18.11 -0.38 -0.90
C VAL A 121 17.89 0.02 0.56
N VAL A 122 17.48 -0.93 1.42
CA VAL A 122 17.34 -0.68 2.86
C VAL A 122 18.67 -0.22 3.46
N ASN A 123 19.77 -0.90 3.13
CA ASN A 123 21.08 -0.55 3.67
C ASN A 123 21.60 0.79 3.14
N GLU A 124 21.34 1.13 1.88
CA GLU A 124 21.62 2.47 1.33
C GLU A 124 20.80 3.56 2.05
N GLY A 125 19.53 3.28 2.34
CA GLY A 125 18.67 4.14 3.14
C GLY A 125 19.20 4.32 4.57
N LEU A 126 19.60 3.23 5.24
CA LEU A 126 20.20 3.26 6.57
C LEU A 126 21.52 4.04 6.57
N GLU A 127 22.36 3.87 5.57
CA GLU A 127 23.61 4.64 5.40
C GLU A 127 23.32 6.13 5.24
N THR A 128 22.38 6.50 4.37
CA THR A 128 21.95 7.89 4.19
C THR A 128 21.45 8.49 5.51
N LEU A 129 20.66 7.74 6.29
CA LEU A 129 20.17 8.20 7.59
C LEU A 129 21.29 8.36 8.63
N LYS A 130 22.36 7.55 8.55
CA LYS A 130 23.57 7.72 9.38
C LYS A 130 24.37 8.95 8.97
N GLU A 131 24.59 9.17 7.68
CA GLU A 131 25.29 10.34 7.15
C GLU A 131 24.59 11.65 7.54
N LEU A 132 23.26 11.65 7.55
CA LEU A 132 22.47 12.78 8.03
C LEU A 132 22.56 12.93 9.56
N GLY A 133 23.02 11.91 10.29
CA GLY A 133 23.11 11.89 11.76
C GLY A 133 21.78 11.57 12.45
N ILE A 134 20.75 11.18 11.68
CA ILE A 134 19.45 10.69 12.20
C ILE A 134 19.67 9.38 12.96
N LEU A 135 20.46 8.48 12.38
CA LEU A 135 20.89 7.24 13.01
C LEU A 135 22.37 7.31 13.42
N PRO A 136 22.80 6.57 14.45
CA PRO A 136 24.22 6.40 14.74
C PRO A 136 24.90 5.40 13.82
N ASP A 137 26.21 5.58 13.63
CA ASP A 137 27.06 4.69 12.82
C ASP A 137 27.09 3.25 13.33
N SER A 138 26.82 3.05 14.62
CA SER A 138 26.77 1.73 15.24
C SER A 138 25.59 0.87 14.78
N VAL A 139 24.54 1.47 14.18
CA VAL A 139 23.40 0.73 13.62
C VAL A 139 23.88 -0.21 12.53
N ARG A 140 23.57 -1.49 12.68
CA ARG A 140 24.02 -2.57 11.80
C ARG A 140 23.17 -2.62 10.54
N GLU A 141 23.77 -3.16 9.49
CA GLU A 141 23.08 -3.46 8.23
C GLU A 141 22.02 -4.55 8.42
N ALA A 142 20.97 -4.46 7.60
CA ALA A 142 19.92 -5.45 7.49
C ALA A 142 20.30 -6.52 6.45
N ASP A 143 20.17 -7.78 6.83
CA ASP A 143 20.46 -8.94 5.97
C ASP A 143 19.23 -9.83 5.79
N ARG A 144 19.05 -10.38 4.58
CA ARG A 144 17.89 -11.22 4.23
C ARG A 144 17.68 -12.41 5.18
N SER A 145 18.74 -12.93 5.80
CA SER A 145 18.64 -14.07 6.74
C SER A 145 18.11 -13.69 8.12
N ALA A 146 18.08 -12.40 8.46
CA ALA A 146 17.71 -11.89 9.78
C ALA A 146 16.36 -11.16 9.79
N TYR A 147 15.79 -10.87 8.63
CA TYR A 147 14.60 -10.02 8.49
C TYR A 147 13.52 -10.70 7.65
N ASP A 148 12.28 -10.50 8.06
CA ASP A 148 11.10 -10.85 7.29
C ASP A 148 10.67 -9.60 6.49
N ALA A 149 10.41 -9.77 5.19
CA ALA A 149 10.00 -8.71 4.29
C ALA A 149 8.67 -9.06 3.62
N VAL A 150 7.70 -8.15 3.68
CA VAL A 150 6.37 -8.35 3.09
C VAL A 150 5.96 -7.09 2.33
N LEU A 151 5.55 -7.26 1.07
CA LEU A 151 5.04 -6.17 0.25
C LEU A 151 3.57 -5.93 0.55
N TYR A 152 3.22 -4.67 0.82
CA TYR A 152 1.87 -4.19 1.04
C TYR A 152 1.48 -3.14 0.00
N SER A 153 0.18 -2.92 -0.12
CA SER A 153 -0.42 -1.82 -0.86
C SER A 153 -1.26 -0.98 0.11
N ALA A 154 -0.85 0.26 0.34
CA ALA A 154 -1.66 1.27 1.02
C ALA A 154 -2.58 1.91 -0.03
N ILE A 155 -3.88 1.76 0.14
CA ILE A 155 -4.88 2.09 -0.88
C ILE A 155 -5.79 3.19 -0.34
N ASP A 156 -5.91 4.26 -1.12
CA ASP A 156 -7.03 5.19 -1.05
C ASP A 156 -8.15 4.68 -1.97
N VAL A 157 -9.26 4.30 -1.35
CA VAL A 157 -10.41 3.66 -2.01
C VAL A 157 -11.24 4.69 -2.78
N LEU A 158 -11.12 5.99 -2.47
CA LEU A 158 -11.86 7.05 -3.17
C LEU A 158 -11.44 7.14 -4.63
N GLU A 159 -12.40 7.46 -5.51
CA GLU A 159 -12.11 7.66 -6.93
C GLU A 159 -11.52 9.08 -7.16
N PRO A 160 -10.42 9.21 -7.93
CA PRO A 160 -9.65 8.14 -8.58
C PRO A 160 -8.81 7.35 -7.55
N ARG A 161 -8.87 6.01 -7.66
CA ARG A 161 -8.14 5.11 -6.75
C ARG A 161 -6.66 5.35 -6.85
N ASN A 162 -6.03 5.58 -5.71
CA ASN A 162 -4.59 5.74 -5.59
C ASN A 162 -4.05 4.65 -4.67
N ASN A 163 -2.87 4.13 -5.00
CA ASN A 163 -2.18 3.19 -4.14
C ASN A 163 -0.70 3.53 -4.02
N VAL A 164 -0.13 3.18 -2.88
CA VAL A 164 1.29 3.29 -2.58
C VAL A 164 1.76 1.89 -2.22
N ALA A 165 2.73 1.38 -2.99
CA ALA A 165 3.36 0.11 -2.68
C ALA A 165 4.42 0.32 -1.59
N VAL A 166 4.36 -0.49 -0.53
CA VAL A 166 5.16 -0.31 0.67
C VAL A 166 5.72 -1.65 1.13
N TRP A 167 7.04 -1.76 1.24
CA TRP A 167 7.70 -2.87 1.88
C TRP A 167 7.66 -2.68 3.40
N LYS A 168 7.13 -3.68 4.12
CA LYS A 168 7.31 -3.82 5.56
C LYS A 168 8.48 -4.76 5.80
N VAL A 169 9.53 -4.27 6.47
CA VAL A 169 10.72 -5.04 6.82
C VAL A 169 10.83 -5.10 8.33
N SER A 170 10.72 -6.30 8.89
CA SER A 170 10.72 -6.51 10.34
C SER A 170 11.81 -7.52 10.74
N LEU A 171 12.47 -7.28 11.86
CA LEU A 171 13.49 -8.21 12.38
C LEU A 171 12.83 -9.55 12.73
N SER A 172 13.32 -10.64 12.12
CA SER A 172 12.72 -11.95 12.29
C SER A 172 12.93 -12.49 13.70
N ASN A 173 11.89 -13.10 14.27
CA ASN A 173 11.96 -13.79 15.55
C ASN A 173 12.63 -15.18 15.45
N ILE A 174 13.01 -15.62 14.25
CA ILE A 174 13.50 -16.98 13.99
C ILE A 174 14.96 -17.16 14.42
N GLN A 175 15.76 -16.09 14.50
CA GLN A 175 17.14 -16.22 14.97
C GLN A 175 17.20 -16.38 16.49
N LYS A 176 17.70 -17.53 16.96
CA LYS A 176 18.04 -17.84 18.36
C LYS A 176 19.07 -16.89 19.01
N ASN A 177 19.52 -15.86 18.29
CA ASN A 177 20.51 -14.92 18.76
C ASN A 177 19.79 -13.66 19.26
N ASN A 178 19.69 -13.52 20.58
CA ASN A 178 18.96 -12.44 21.28
C ASN A 178 19.58 -11.04 21.12
N ASP A 179 20.63 -10.88 20.31
CA ASP A 179 21.31 -9.59 20.13
C ASP A 179 20.53 -8.69 19.14
N ARG A 180 19.57 -7.96 19.70
CA ARG A 180 18.79 -6.92 19.01
C ARG A 180 19.45 -5.54 19.09
N GLY A 181 20.62 -5.41 19.71
CA GLY A 181 21.29 -4.12 19.89
C GLY A 181 21.72 -3.52 18.55
N ASN A 182 21.56 -2.20 18.41
CA ASN A 182 22.02 -1.45 17.24
C ASN A 182 21.48 -2.01 15.91
N ARG A 183 20.18 -2.31 15.82
CA ARG A 183 19.56 -2.91 14.63
C ARG A 183 18.25 -2.24 14.29
N LEU A 184 17.91 -2.25 13.00
CA LEU A 184 16.56 -1.99 12.54
C LEU A 184 15.61 -3.07 13.10
N ILE A 185 14.47 -2.66 13.62
CA ILE A 185 13.46 -3.54 14.24
C ILE A 185 12.24 -3.68 13.34
N ASP A 186 11.69 -2.55 12.90
CA ASP A 186 10.60 -2.51 11.92
C ASP A 186 10.79 -1.29 11.02
N ALA A 187 10.41 -1.39 9.76
CA ALA A 187 10.40 -0.28 8.82
C ALA A 187 9.31 -0.43 7.76
N TYR A 188 8.72 0.71 7.39
CA TYR A 188 7.88 0.88 6.21
C TYR A 188 8.65 1.68 5.16
N ILE A 189 8.80 1.08 3.99
CA ILE A 189 9.71 1.56 2.93
C ILE A 189 8.89 1.75 1.65
N ASP A 190 9.01 2.90 0.99
CA ASP A 190 8.43 3.10 -0.34
C ASP A 190 9.02 2.09 -1.33
N ALA A 191 8.16 1.32 -2.00
CA ALA A 191 8.60 0.33 -2.96
C ALA A 191 9.09 0.94 -4.28
N ASP A 192 8.83 2.21 -4.57
CA ASP A 192 9.31 2.90 -5.77
C ASP A 192 10.72 3.50 -5.60
N ASP A 193 10.99 4.15 -4.46
CA ASP A 193 12.22 4.93 -4.27
C ASP A 193 13.07 4.53 -3.05
N GLY A 194 12.61 3.53 -2.27
CA GLY A 194 13.37 2.98 -1.15
C GLY A 194 13.39 3.85 0.10
N LYS A 195 12.62 4.95 0.13
CA LYS A 195 12.61 5.85 1.28
C LYS A 195 11.91 5.21 2.48
N LEU A 196 12.53 5.34 3.66
CA LEU A 196 11.98 4.85 4.92
C LEU A 196 10.98 5.87 5.47
N TYR A 197 9.69 5.54 5.36
CA TYR A 197 8.57 6.36 5.82
C TYR A 197 8.27 6.20 7.31
N GLU A 198 8.58 5.05 7.88
CA GLU A 198 8.49 4.81 9.32
C GLU A 198 9.54 3.77 9.68
N PHE A 199 10.20 3.94 10.83
CA PHE A 199 11.19 2.99 11.30
C PHE A 199 11.35 2.99 12.81
N TYR A 200 11.76 1.84 13.34
CA TYR A 200 12.12 1.59 14.72
C TYR A 200 13.52 0.99 14.73
N VAL A 201 14.46 1.62 15.43
CA VAL A 201 15.86 1.21 15.44
C VAL A 201 16.34 1.19 16.89
N ARG A 202 16.88 0.05 17.31
CA ARG A 202 17.60 -0.01 18.57
C ARG A 202 18.94 0.67 18.43
N THR A 203 19.32 1.45 19.43
CA THR A 203 20.50 2.30 19.39
C THR A 203 21.11 2.45 20.77
N GLU A 204 22.43 2.60 20.83
CA GLU A 204 23.15 2.95 22.06
C GLU A 204 22.98 4.42 22.51
N ARG A 205 22.41 5.29 21.66
CA ARG A 205 22.16 6.70 22.02
C ARG A 205 20.99 6.80 23.00
N THR A 206 21.07 7.77 23.91
CA THR A 206 19.95 8.09 24.81
C THR A 206 19.15 9.28 24.26
N TRP A 207 17.92 9.46 24.74
CA TRP A 207 17.10 10.62 24.38
C TRP A 207 17.80 11.96 24.62
N ALA A 208 18.61 12.06 25.68
CA ALA A 208 19.35 13.29 26.00
C ALA A 208 20.42 13.65 24.97
N ASP A 209 20.90 12.67 24.21
CA ASP A 209 21.89 12.85 23.14
C ASP A 209 21.24 13.14 21.78
N MET A 210 19.90 13.11 21.72
CA MET A 210 19.12 13.29 20.49
C MET A 210 18.46 14.66 20.48
N ASP A 211 18.47 15.31 19.32
CA ASP A 211 17.64 16.49 19.05
C ASP A 211 16.47 16.08 18.15
N PRO A 212 15.24 15.95 18.70
CA PRO A 212 14.08 15.54 17.91
C PRO A 212 13.74 16.53 16.80
N ASP A 213 14.02 17.84 16.97
CA ASP A 213 13.72 18.86 15.97
C ASP A 213 14.68 18.72 14.78
N GLU A 214 15.96 18.47 15.07
CA GLU A 214 16.96 18.20 14.05
C GLU A 214 16.66 16.89 13.30
N ILE A 215 16.28 15.82 14.02
CA ILE A 215 15.89 14.54 13.42
C ILE A 215 14.69 14.73 12.48
N ALA A 216 13.63 15.39 12.94
CA ALA A 216 12.44 15.63 12.12
C ALA A 216 12.75 16.46 10.87
N GLY A 217 13.55 17.52 11.02
CA GLY A 217 13.96 18.37 9.90
C GLY A 217 14.79 17.63 8.86
N LYS A 218 15.77 16.84 9.29
CA LYS A 218 16.61 16.04 8.39
C LYS A 218 15.86 14.89 7.74
N TRP A 219 14.97 14.23 8.48
CA TRP A 219 14.12 13.18 7.96
C TRP A 219 13.13 13.73 6.91
N SER A 220 12.58 14.93 7.14
CA SER A 220 11.80 15.65 6.13
C SER A 220 12.62 15.88 4.85
N GLY A 221 13.86 16.38 4.99
CA GLY A 221 14.77 16.58 3.86
C GLY A 221 15.12 15.28 3.13
N TYR A 222 15.30 14.18 3.86
CA TYR A 222 15.55 12.85 3.31
C TYR A 222 14.40 12.35 2.43
N LEU A 223 13.16 12.60 2.86
CA LEU A 223 11.94 12.34 2.07
C LEU A 223 11.71 13.42 1.00
N GLY A 224 12.39 14.56 1.07
CA GLY A 224 12.15 15.74 0.24
C GLY A 224 10.74 16.29 0.40
N LEU A 225 10.29 16.39 1.65
CA LEU A 225 9.07 17.06 2.07
C LEU A 225 9.36 18.50 2.50
N GLU A 226 8.30 19.26 2.72
CA GLU A 226 8.41 20.59 3.33
C GLU A 226 8.83 20.49 4.81
N ALA A 227 9.41 21.56 5.35
CA ALA A 227 9.87 21.59 6.73
C ALA A 227 8.72 21.28 7.71
N PRO A 228 8.93 20.39 8.69
CA PRO A 228 7.91 20.04 9.67
C PRO A 228 7.59 21.21 10.59
N GLN A 229 6.35 21.29 11.03
CA GLN A 229 5.90 22.24 12.05
C GLN A 229 5.72 21.54 13.38
N PRO A 230 6.11 22.12 14.53
CA PRO A 230 5.84 21.53 15.84
C PRO A 230 4.34 21.31 16.05
N TYR A 231 3.96 20.15 16.56
CA TYR A 231 2.57 19.86 16.92
C TYR A 231 2.22 20.56 18.24
N GLU A 232 1.18 21.39 18.25
CA GLU A 232 0.85 22.25 19.41
C GLU A 232 0.20 21.49 20.58
N ALA A 233 -0.42 20.34 20.34
CA ALA A 233 -1.15 19.61 21.38
C ALA A 233 -0.22 18.71 22.20
N ASN A 234 0.08 19.17 23.42
CA ASN A 234 0.89 18.47 24.42
C ASN A 234 0.02 17.56 25.32
N ASN A 235 -0.46 16.43 24.80
CA ASN A 235 -0.98 15.37 25.67
C ASN A 235 0.09 14.29 25.87
N PRO A 236 0.62 14.11 27.09
CA PRO A 236 1.67 13.12 27.37
C PRO A 236 1.19 11.66 27.26
N LEU A 237 -0.12 11.42 27.16
CA LEU A 237 -0.71 10.09 26.94
C LEU A 237 -0.87 9.74 25.45
N MET A 238 -0.38 10.59 24.54
CA MET A 238 -0.42 10.28 23.11
C MET A 238 0.54 9.18 22.69
N GLU A 239 1.49 8.82 23.56
CA GLU A 239 2.52 7.83 23.32
C GLU A 239 2.77 7.03 24.60
N MET A 240 3.25 5.78 24.43
CA MET A 240 3.61 4.89 25.54
C MET A 240 4.93 5.27 26.21
N THR A 241 5.63 6.28 25.68
CA THR A 241 6.86 6.85 26.22
C THR A 241 6.67 8.33 26.52
N PRO A 242 7.27 8.86 27.60
CA PRO A 242 7.34 10.31 27.82
C PRO A 242 8.37 11.00 26.91
N TYR A 243 9.23 10.25 26.21
CA TYR A 243 10.29 10.76 25.35
C TYR A 243 9.83 10.79 23.90
N PHE A 244 9.03 11.78 23.55
CA PHE A 244 8.59 11.98 22.17
C PHE A 244 8.34 13.46 21.85
N LYS A 245 8.37 13.77 20.56
CA LYS A 245 7.90 15.04 20.02
C LYS A 245 7.18 14.79 18.69
N LYS A 246 6.03 15.44 18.52
CA LYS A 246 5.19 15.32 17.33
C LYS A 246 5.36 16.52 16.40
N TYR A 247 5.19 16.26 15.11
CA TYR A 247 5.37 17.21 14.05
C TYR A 247 4.27 17.06 13.01
N VAL A 248 3.84 18.19 12.45
CA VAL A 248 2.90 18.26 11.34
C VAL A 248 3.67 18.47 10.04
N PHE A 249 3.41 17.59 9.09
CA PHE A 249 3.89 17.68 7.72
C PHE A 249 2.72 18.17 6.85
N PRO A 250 2.78 19.39 6.30
CA PRO A 250 1.73 19.90 5.44
C PRO A 250 1.69 19.07 4.15
N GLY A 251 0.48 18.64 3.76
CA GLY A 251 0.28 17.96 2.47
C GLY A 251 -0.28 18.89 1.42
N THR A 252 -0.01 18.57 0.15
CA THR A 252 -0.38 19.37 -1.02
C THR A 252 -1.80 19.11 -1.54
N GLY A 253 -2.67 18.43 -0.78
CA GLY A 253 -4.07 18.24 -1.20
C GLY A 253 -4.90 17.32 -0.31
N LYS A 254 -4.36 16.19 0.15
CA LYS A 254 -5.15 15.20 0.91
C LYS A 254 -5.26 15.48 2.41
N GLY A 255 -4.37 16.31 2.95
CA GLY A 255 -4.35 16.66 4.36
C GLY A 255 -2.93 16.68 4.90
N ASN A 256 -2.79 16.92 6.20
CA ASN A 256 -1.50 16.90 6.87
C ASN A 256 -1.21 15.50 7.40
N THR A 257 0.07 15.13 7.47
CA THR A 257 0.52 13.92 8.15
C THR A 257 1.18 14.31 9.47
N THR A 258 0.90 13.58 10.53
CA THR A 258 1.61 13.74 11.80
C THR A 258 2.77 12.75 11.83
N ALA A 259 3.98 13.19 12.18
CA ALA A 259 5.09 12.28 12.48
C ALA A 259 5.53 12.46 13.93
N THR A 260 5.87 11.36 14.58
CA THR A 260 6.36 11.34 15.95
C THR A 260 7.80 10.84 15.95
N VAL A 261 8.71 11.68 16.43
CA VAL A 261 10.07 11.25 16.77
C VAL A 261 10.05 10.91 18.25
N GLY A 262 10.37 9.67 18.60
CA GLY A 262 10.34 9.24 19.99
C GLY A 262 11.34 8.16 20.31
N TYR A 263 11.44 7.85 21.60
CA TYR A 263 12.43 6.93 22.13
C TYR A 263 11.88 6.11 23.28
N TYR A 264 12.05 4.79 23.21
CA TYR A 264 11.72 3.86 24.29
C TYR A 264 12.97 3.54 25.12
N ASP A 265 13.10 4.17 26.27
CA ASP A 265 14.29 4.05 27.13
C ASP A 265 14.52 2.63 27.65
N GLY A 266 13.45 1.90 28.00
CA GLY A 266 13.55 0.54 28.54
C GLY A 266 14.13 -0.50 27.57
N ILE A 267 14.06 -0.24 26.25
CA ILE A 267 14.56 -1.15 25.20
C ILE A 267 15.57 -0.47 24.26
N GLN A 268 15.92 0.77 24.55
CA GLN A 268 16.85 1.61 23.79
C GLN A 268 16.49 1.73 22.31
N GLU A 269 15.26 2.14 22.02
CA GLU A 269 14.72 2.13 20.66
C GLU A 269 14.27 3.54 20.25
N LEU A 270 14.94 4.09 19.23
CA LEU A 270 14.53 5.30 18.54
C LEU A 270 13.51 4.94 17.48
N PHE A 271 12.45 5.74 17.37
CA PHE A 271 11.46 5.58 16.31
C PHE A 271 11.10 6.91 15.65
N VAL A 272 10.80 6.82 14.37
CA VAL A 272 10.06 7.83 13.61
C VAL A 272 8.84 7.14 13.05
N LYS A 273 7.66 7.51 13.55
CA LYS A 273 6.39 6.91 13.13
C LYS A 273 5.44 7.95 12.57
N ILE A 274 4.63 7.53 11.60
CA ILE A 274 3.62 8.40 10.99
C ILE A 274 2.23 8.03 11.48
N SER A 275 1.40 9.04 11.69
CA SER A 275 0.02 8.88 12.13
C SER A 275 -0.85 9.97 11.54
N ARG A 276 -2.17 9.81 11.72
CA ARG A 276 -3.10 10.91 11.49
C ARG A 276 -3.30 11.73 12.76
#